data_AF-A0A7R9QIY6-F1
#
_entry.id   AF-A0A7R9QIY6-F1
#
_cell.length_a   1.000
_cell.length_b   1.000
_cell.length_c   1.000
_cell.angle_alpha   90.00
_cell.angle_beta   90.00
_cell.angle_gamma   90.00
#
_symmetry.space_group_name_H-M   'P 1'
#
loop_
_entity.id
_entity.type
_entity.pdbx_description
1 polymer ?
#
loop_
_entity_poly.entity_id
_entity_poly.type
_entity_poly.pdbx_seq_one_letter_code
_entity_poly.pdbx_strand_id
1 'polypeptide(L)'
;MTWGGFNWKLNFRWFRIPNREMKRRGNDRTVPIRSPTMAGGLFSIDRQYFELLGKYDEGMEIWGGENLEMSFRIWMCGGTLEIVTCSHVGHVFRKSTPYTFPGGTSRIVNHNNARLADVWLDEWKDFYHTMNPEAKTVDMGDTEPRKQLRRDLKCKSTYLGL
;
A
#
# COMPACT_ATOMS: atom_id res chain seq x y z
N MET A 1 -6.44 5.74 -19.08
CA MET A 1 -5.55 5.95 -17.92
C MET A 1 -6.14 5.23 -16.72
N THR A 2 -5.27 4.57 -15.94
CA THR A 2 -5.63 3.83 -14.73
C THR A 2 -4.87 4.40 -13.55
N TRP A 3 -5.33 4.09 -12.34
CA TRP A 3 -4.63 4.34 -11.10
C TRP A 3 -4.58 3.07 -10.25
N GLY A 4 -3.75 3.06 -9.21
CA GLY A 4 -3.61 1.93 -8.30
C GLY A 4 -4.69 1.95 -7.23
N GLY A 5 -5.34 0.82 -7.00
CA GLY A 5 -6.20 0.58 -5.84
C GLY A 5 -6.00 -0.83 -5.30
N PHE A 6 -6.88 -1.24 -4.40
CA PHE A 6 -6.86 -2.57 -3.81
C PHE A 6 -8.29 -3.11 -3.63
N ASN A 7 -8.41 -4.42 -3.40
CA ASN A 7 -9.66 -5.03 -2.96
C ASN A 7 -9.58 -5.45 -1.48
N TRP A 8 -10.68 -5.87 -0.86
CA TRP A 8 -10.70 -6.27 0.55
C TRP A 8 -9.88 -7.52 0.91
N LYS A 9 -9.27 -8.20 -0.08
CA LYS A 9 -8.23 -9.22 0.17
C LYS A 9 -6.81 -8.61 0.21
N LEU A 10 -6.71 -7.28 0.23
CA LEU A 10 -5.46 -6.51 0.16
C LEU A 10 -4.59 -6.88 -1.04
N ASN A 11 -5.24 -7.14 -2.19
CA ASN A 11 -4.54 -7.31 -3.45
C ASN A 11 -4.56 -6.02 -4.25
N PHE A 12 -3.40 -5.59 -4.71
CA PHE A 12 -3.27 -4.47 -5.64
C PHE A 12 -4.02 -4.75 -6.95
N ARG A 13 -4.71 -3.73 -7.48
CA ARG A 13 -5.44 -3.77 -8.74
C ARG A 13 -5.37 -2.41 -9.45
N TRP A 14 -5.40 -2.45 -10.78
CA TRP A 14 -5.57 -1.26 -11.60
C TRP A 14 -7.05 -0.95 -11.78
N PHE A 15 -7.43 0.29 -11.49
CA PHE A 15 -8.80 0.78 -11.72
C PHE A 15 -8.81 1.93 -12.72
N ARG A 16 -9.95 2.11 -13.39
CA ARG A 16 -10.18 3.29 -14.22
C ARG A 16 -10.22 4.53 -13.33
N ILE A 17 -9.59 5.61 -13.79
CA ILE A 17 -9.60 6.89 -13.07
C ILE A 17 -11.03 7.42 -13.00
N PRO A 18 -11.51 7.82 -11.81
CA PRO A 18 -12.86 8.37 -11.66
C PRO A 18 -12.94 9.81 -12.21
N ASN A 19 -14.14 10.23 -12.60
CA ASN A 19 -14.38 11.56 -13.16
C ASN A 19 -13.94 12.70 -12.22
N ARG A 20 -13.99 12.49 -10.90
CA ARG A 20 -13.50 13.48 -9.90
C ARG A 20 -12.04 13.87 -10.13
N GLU A 21 -11.19 12.89 -10.45
CA GLU A 21 -9.76 13.12 -10.64
C GLU A 21 -9.47 13.74 -12.02
N MET A 22 -10.26 13.39 -13.04
CA MET A 22 -10.19 14.07 -14.34
C MET A 22 -10.58 15.55 -14.24
N LYS A 23 -11.63 15.87 -13.46
CA LYS A 23 -12.06 17.25 -13.19
C LYS A 23 -11.00 18.03 -12.42
N ARG A 24 -10.39 17.44 -11.37
CA ARG A 24 -9.30 18.07 -10.60
C ARG A 24 -8.14 18.51 -11.50
N ARG A 25 -7.85 17.74 -12.53
CA ARG A 25 -6.76 17.99 -13.49
C ARG A 25 -7.16 18.95 -14.61
N GLY A 26 -8.38 19.49 -14.62
CA GLY A 26 -8.87 20.31 -15.72
C GLY A 26 -8.89 19.58 -17.06
N ASN A 27 -9.01 18.24 -17.04
CA ASN A 27 -8.81 17.36 -18.20
C ASN A 27 -7.41 17.41 -18.85
N ASP A 28 -6.43 18.07 -18.24
CA ASP A 28 -5.04 18.05 -18.68
C ASP A 28 -4.41 16.69 -18.35
N ARG A 29 -3.88 16.02 -19.39
CA ARG A 29 -3.28 14.70 -19.26
C ARG A 29 -1.83 14.73 -18.77
N THR A 30 -1.19 15.89 -18.72
CA THR A 30 0.20 16.08 -18.25
C THR A 30 0.30 16.27 -16.74
N VAL A 31 -0.78 16.76 -16.10
CA VAL A 31 -0.86 16.92 -14.64
C VAL A 31 -0.82 15.53 -13.98
N PRO A 32 -0.03 15.29 -12.91
CA PRO A 32 0.02 14.01 -12.22
C PRO A 32 -1.34 13.53 -11.71
N ILE A 33 -1.52 12.21 -11.64
CA ILE A 33 -2.73 11.56 -11.12
C ILE A 33 -2.50 11.19 -9.66
N ARG A 34 -3.36 11.66 -8.74
CA ARG A 34 -3.34 11.22 -7.35
C ARG A 34 -3.88 9.81 -7.25
N SER A 35 -3.03 8.86 -6.85
CA SER A 35 -3.36 7.43 -6.82
C SER A 35 -3.55 6.95 -5.38
N PRO A 36 -4.64 6.24 -5.04
CA PRO A 36 -4.85 5.70 -3.71
C PRO A 36 -3.72 4.76 -3.27
N THR A 37 -3.19 3.96 -4.20
CA THR A 37 -2.08 3.05 -3.96
C THR A 37 -1.10 3.02 -5.13
N MET A 38 0.09 2.45 -4.90
CA MET A 38 1.09 2.19 -5.93
C MET A 38 1.33 0.70 -6.11
N ALA A 39 1.84 0.33 -7.30
CA ALA A 39 2.31 -1.03 -7.55
C ALA A 39 3.56 -1.38 -6.71
N GLY A 40 4.35 -0.38 -6.31
CA GLY A 40 5.46 -0.53 -5.35
C GLY A 40 6.84 -0.73 -5.98
N GLY A 41 6.95 -1.43 -7.11
CA GLY A 41 8.25 -1.77 -7.70
C GLY A 41 8.99 -0.59 -8.35
N LEU A 42 8.29 0.50 -8.69
CA LEU A 42 8.86 1.67 -9.35
C LEU A 42 8.24 2.94 -8.77
N PHE A 43 9.04 3.73 -8.06
CA PHE A 43 8.67 5.04 -7.53
C PHE A 43 9.94 5.85 -7.24
N SER A 44 9.77 7.14 -7.03
CA SER A 44 10.81 8.05 -6.52
C SER A 44 10.27 8.73 -5.27
N ILE A 45 11.10 8.84 -4.24
CA ILE A 45 10.77 9.51 -2.98
C ILE A 45 12.00 10.28 -2.49
N ASP A 46 11.79 11.40 -1.83
CA ASP A 46 12.88 12.08 -1.13
C ASP A 46 13.45 11.18 -0.01
N ARG A 47 14.78 11.15 0.13
CA ARG A 47 15.45 10.26 1.08
C ARG A 47 15.10 10.61 2.52
N GLN A 48 15.10 11.88 2.87
CA GLN A 48 14.81 12.32 4.25
C GLN A 48 13.35 12.06 4.58
N TYR A 49 12.44 12.25 3.63
CA TYR A 49 11.03 11.92 3.79
C TYR A 49 10.79 10.41 3.94
N PHE A 50 11.49 9.56 3.17
CA PHE A 50 11.44 8.11 3.34
C PHE A 50 11.93 7.66 4.72
N GLU A 51 13.00 8.27 5.23
CA GLU A 51 13.53 8.03 6.58
C GLU A 51 12.56 8.52 7.66
N LEU A 52 12.01 9.74 7.51
CA LEU A 52 11.02 10.33 8.42
C LEU A 52 9.76 9.47 8.53
N LEU A 53 9.28 8.96 7.40
CA LEU A 53 8.13 8.06 7.40
C LEU A 53 8.45 6.71 8.05
N GLY A 54 9.71 6.39 8.37
CA GLY A 54 10.09 5.13 9.00
C GLY A 54 10.31 3.99 8.00
N LYS A 55 10.90 4.28 6.82
CA LYS A 55 11.37 3.31 5.80
C LYS A 55 10.34 2.23 5.47
N TYR A 56 10.72 0.98 5.22
CA TYR A 56 9.76 -0.14 5.17
C TYR A 56 9.56 -0.73 6.57
N ASP A 57 8.45 -1.44 6.76
CA ASP A 57 8.28 -2.28 7.95
C ASP A 57 9.23 -3.47 7.87
N GLU A 58 10.27 -3.46 8.70
CA GLU A 58 11.30 -4.51 8.76
C GLU A 58 10.75 -5.85 9.24
N GLY A 59 9.55 -5.88 9.82
CA GLY A 59 8.85 -7.12 10.15
C GLY A 59 8.16 -7.78 8.95
N MET A 60 8.14 -7.16 7.76
CA MET A 60 7.61 -7.81 6.56
C MET A 60 8.59 -8.82 5.97
N GLU A 61 8.06 -9.97 5.55
CA GLU A 61 8.82 -11.08 4.99
C GLU A 61 8.79 -11.06 3.45
N ILE A 62 9.96 -11.17 2.82
CA ILE A 62 10.22 -11.47 1.39
C ILE A 62 9.47 -10.59 0.36
N TRP A 63 8.16 -10.75 0.23
CA TRP A 63 7.36 -10.11 -0.81
C TRP A 63 5.87 -10.01 -0.44
N GLY A 64 5.26 -8.87 -0.78
CA GLY A 64 3.82 -8.66 -0.79
C GLY A 64 3.36 -7.77 0.35
N GLY A 65 2.44 -6.84 0.06
CA GLY A 65 1.82 -5.95 1.05
C GLY A 65 2.60 -4.66 1.32
N GLU A 66 3.91 -4.61 1.05
CA GLU A 66 4.76 -3.45 1.32
C GLU A 66 4.35 -2.21 0.51
N ASN A 67 3.85 -2.43 -0.70
CA ASN A 67 3.37 -1.37 -1.58
C ASN A 67 2.09 -0.73 -1.04
N LEU A 68 1.19 -1.52 -0.45
CA LEU A 68 -0.05 -1.05 0.16
C LEU A 68 0.22 -0.36 1.50
N GLU A 69 1.11 -0.92 2.33
CA GLU A 69 1.48 -0.34 3.63
C GLU A 69 2.06 1.06 3.46
N MET A 70 3.02 1.19 2.54
CA MET A 70 3.63 2.48 2.23
C MET A 70 2.60 3.46 1.65
N SER A 71 1.69 2.97 0.79
CA SER A 71 0.63 3.81 0.21
C SER A 71 -0.27 4.40 1.30
N PHE A 72 -0.73 3.57 2.25
CA PHE A 72 -1.61 4.01 3.33
C PHE A 72 -0.89 4.98 4.25
N ARG A 73 0.35 4.65 4.63
CA ARG A 73 1.18 5.51 5.46
C ARG A 73 1.41 6.87 4.83
N ILE A 74 1.77 6.95 3.54
CA ILE A 74 1.97 8.23 2.85
C ILE A 74 0.71 9.10 2.94
N TRP A 75 -0.46 8.55 2.56
CA TRP A 75 -1.71 9.31 2.57
C TRP A 75 -2.15 9.72 3.97
N MET A 76 -2.10 8.79 4.92
CA MET A 76 -2.60 9.00 6.29
C MET A 76 -1.68 9.94 7.07
N CYS A 77 -0.39 9.98 6.77
CA CYS A 77 0.59 10.82 7.45
C CYS A 77 0.87 12.15 6.72
N GLY A 78 -0.02 12.58 5.82
CA GLY A 78 -0.02 13.94 5.25
C GLY A 78 0.69 14.11 3.91
N GLY A 79 1.23 13.03 3.33
CA GLY A 79 1.78 13.03 1.98
C GLY A 79 0.73 12.78 0.90
N THR A 80 1.21 12.70 -0.33
CA THR A 80 0.41 12.35 -1.51
C THR A 80 1.16 11.33 -2.36
N LEU A 81 0.42 10.40 -2.96
CA LEU A 81 0.97 9.44 -3.89
C LEU A 81 0.49 9.74 -5.31
N GLU A 82 1.43 9.89 -6.25
CA GLU A 82 1.12 10.36 -7.60
C GLU A 82 1.71 9.47 -8.69
N ILE A 83 0.96 9.31 -9.79
CA ILE A 83 1.45 8.77 -11.06
C ILE A 83 1.75 9.95 -11.98
N VAL A 84 3.02 10.17 -12.27
CA VAL A 84 3.49 11.21 -13.19
C VAL A 84 3.35 10.71 -14.62
N THR A 85 2.39 11.25 -15.36
CA THR A 85 2.01 10.75 -16.71
C THR A 85 3.05 11.00 -17.79
N CYS A 86 3.99 11.92 -17.57
CA CYS A 86 5.10 12.17 -18.49
C CYS A 86 6.31 11.26 -18.26
N SER A 87 6.39 10.57 -17.11
CA SER A 87 7.47 9.63 -16.79
C SER A 87 7.07 8.22 -17.20
N HIS A 88 7.85 7.61 -18.10
CA HIS A 88 7.56 6.29 -18.63
C HIS A 88 8.70 5.32 -18.34
N VAL A 89 8.37 4.20 -17.70
CA VAL A 89 9.29 3.07 -17.46
C VAL A 89 8.58 1.78 -17.81
N GLY A 90 9.19 0.96 -18.67
CA GLY A 90 8.67 -0.35 -19.03
C GLY A 90 8.94 -1.38 -17.94
N HIS A 91 7.96 -2.20 -17.60
CA HIS A 91 8.10 -3.34 -16.68
C HIS A 91 7.53 -4.61 -17.32
N VAL A 92 8.32 -5.68 -17.33
CA VAL A 92 7.89 -6.98 -17.87
C VAL A 92 7.10 -7.73 -16.79
N PHE A 93 5.77 -7.71 -16.92
CA PHE A 93 4.89 -8.46 -16.03
C PHE A 93 5.04 -9.97 -16.25
N ARG A 94 5.27 -10.70 -15.16
CA ARG A 94 5.40 -12.15 -15.16
C ARG A 94 4.09 -12.79 -14.72
N LYS A 95 3.77 -13.97 -15.26
CA LYS A 95 2.59 -14.75 -14.84
C LYS A 95 2.78 -15.44 -13.49
N SER A 96 4.02 -15.72 -13.11
CA SER A 96 4.38 -16.36 -11.84
C SER A 96 5.70 -15.79 -11.30
N THR A 97 5.84 -15.86 -9.98
CA THR A 97 7.08 -15.53 -9.28
C THR A 97 8.10 -16.65 -9.46
N PRO A 98 9.35 -16.37 -9.88
CA PRO A 98 10.37 -17.40 -10.08
C PRO A 98 11.03 -17.87 -8.77
N TYR A 99 10.68 -17.25 -7.63
CA TYR A 99 11.30 -17.48 -6.34
C TYR A 99 10.53 -18.51 -5.53
N THR A 100 11.26 -19.28 -4.72
CA THR A 100 10.71 -20.18 -3.71
C THR A 100 10.45 -19.41 -2.42
N PHE A 101 9.28 -19.64 -1.83
CA PHE A 101 8.84 -19.01 -0.59
C PHE A 101 8.80 -20.06 0.53
N PRO A 102 9.65 -19.97 1.56
CA PRO A 102 9.59 -20.86 2.71
C PRO A 102 8.22 -20.79 3.41
N GLY A 103 7.51 -21.91 3.46
CA GLY A 103 6.13 -21.97 3.99
C GLY A 103 5.04 -21.49 3.02
N GLY A 104 5.39 -21.23 1.76
CA GLY A 104 4.45 -20.86 0.70
C GLY A 104 4.11 -19.37 0.65
N THR A 105 3.79 -18.89 -0.56
CA THR A 105 3.48 -17.47 -0.82
C THR A 105 2.28 -16.98 -0.01
N SER A 106 1.27 -17.83 0.21
CA SER A 106 0.07 -17.46 0.97
C SER A 106 0.39 -17.07 2.41
N ARG A 107 1.22 -17.86 3.11
CA ARG A 107 1.62 -17.55 4.50
C ARG A 107 2.31 -16.20 4.60
N ILE A 108 3.28 -15.97 3.73
CA ILE A 108 4.10 -14.74 3.72
C ILE A 108 3.24 -13.50 3.40
N VAL A 109 2.43 -13.58 2.35
CA VAL A 109 1.55 -12.48 1.97
C VAL A 109 0.52 -12.20 3.05
N ASN A 110 -0.04 -13.24 3.68
CA ASN A 110 -0.98 -13.07 4.79
C ASN A 110 -0.30 -12.49 6.03
N HIS A 111 0.94 -12.87 6.34
CA HIS A 111 1.74 -12.28 7.41
C HIS A 111 1.90 -10.78 7.19
N ASN A 112 2.41 -10.36 6.03
CA ASN A 112 2.62 -8.95 5.70
C ASN A 112 1.31 -8.14 5.68
N ASN A 113 0.26 -8.71 5.09
CA ASN A 113 -1.05 -8.05 5.01
C ASN A 113 -1.73 -7.95 6.39
N ALA A 114 -1.54 -8.92 7.29
CA ALA A 114 -2.01 -8.83 8.67
C ALA A 114 -1.31 -7.70 9.43
N ARG A 115 0.02 -7.56 9.28
CA ARG A 115 0.77 -6.43 9.84
C ARG A 115 0.24 -5.08 9.35
N LEU A 116 0.05 -4.95 8.04
CA LEU A 116 -0.55 -3.76 7.43
C LEU A 116 -1.94 -3.47 8.00
N ALA A 117 -2.81 -4.49 8.05
CA ALA A 117 -4.18 -4.34 8.49
C ALA A 117 -4.26 -3.90 9.94
N ASP A 118 -3.45 -4.50 10.80
CA ASP A 118 -3.42 -4.19 12.23
C ASP A 118 -2.92 -2.77 12.52
N VAL A 119 -2.00 -2.24 11.69
CA VAL A 119 -1.44 -0.90 11.88
C VAL A 119 -2.27 0.20 11.21
N TRP A 120 -2.86 -0.05 10.03
CA TRP A 120 -3.35 1.02 9.15
C TRP A 120 -4.83 0.94 8.76
N LEU A 121 -5.54 -0.14 9.08
CA LEU A 121 -6.95 -0.28 8.70
C LEU A 121 -7.93 0.03 9.83
N ASP A 122 -7.47 0.33 11.04
CA ASP A 122 -8.35 0.56 12.19
C ASP A 122 -9.38 -0.58 12.31
N GLU A 123 -10.69 -0.30 12.41
CA GLU A 123 -11.75 -1.32 12.38
C GLU A 123 -12.01 -1.95 11.01
N TRP A 124 -11.54 -1.33 9.92
CA TRP A 124 -11.70 -1.89 8.57
C TRP A 124 -10.88 -3.18 8.37
N LYS A 125 -9.98 -3.50 9.30
CA LYS A 125 -9.27 -4.78 9.31
C LYS A 125 -10.22 -5.98 9.41
N ASP A 126 -11.41 -5.79 9.97
CA ASP A 126 -12.43 -6.84 10.04
C ASP A 126 -12.91 -7.28 8.65
N PHE A 127 -12.98 -6.38 7.68
CA PHE A 127 -13.29 -6.73 6.28
C PHE A 127 -12.19 -7.61 5.68
N TYR A 128 -10.91 -7.28 5.93
CA TYR A 128 -9.80 -8.10 5.47
C TYR A 128 -9.87 -9.51 6.07
N HIS A 129 -10.04 -9.61 7.39
CA HIS A 129 -10.10 -10.90 8.07
C HIS A 129 -11.37 -11.71 7.73
N THR A 130 -12.46 -11.05 7.34
CA THR A 130 -13.67 -11.72 6.84
C THR A 130 -13.46 -12.26 5.43
N MET A 131 -12.79 -11.50 4.56
CA MET A 131 -12.51 -11.90 3.17
C MET A 131 -11.34 -12.89 3.05
N ASN A 132 -10.51 -12.97 4.09
CA ASN A 132 -9.35 -13.87 4.17
C ASN A 132 -9.24 -14.50 5.57
N PRO A 133 -10.11 -15.48 5.90
CA PRO A 133 -10.14 -16.10 7.23
C PRO A 133 -8.81 -16.75 7.65
N GLU A 134 -8.05 -17.30 6.70
CA GLU A 134 -6.73 -17.91 6.94
C GLU A 134 -5.73 -16.90 7.53
N ALA A 135 -5.87 -15.61 7.23
CA ALA A 135 -5.00 -14.58 7.78
C ALA A 135 -5.19 -14.35 9.29
N LYS A 136 -6.31 -14.82 9.88
CA LYS A 136 -6.54 -14.71 11.33
C LYS A 136 -5.61 -15.60 12.15
N THR A 137 -5.14 -16.70 11.58
CA THR A 137 -4.29 -17.69 12.28
C THR A 137 -2.81 -17.51 11.98
N VAL A 138 -2.46 -16.55 11.11
CA VAL A 138 -1.06 -16.26 10.81
C VAL A 138 -0.49 -15.39 11.92
N ASP A 139 0.62 -15.83 12.50
CA ASP A 139 1.41 -15.00 13.40
C ASP A 139 2.00 -13.84 12.60
N MET A 140 1.61 -12.61 12.95
CA MET A 140 2.09 -11.39 12.31
C MET A 140 3.28 -10.76 13.05
N GLY A 141 3.70 -11.33 14.19
CA GLY A 141 4.72 -10.74 15.06
C GLY A 141 4.28 -9.43 15.70
N ASP A 142 5.24 -8.73 16.33
CA ASP A 142 4.99 -7.45 16.99
C ASP A 142 4.85 -6.30 15.97
N THR A 143 3.75 -5.56 16.06
CA THR A 143 3.43 -4.38 15.24
C THR A 143 3.50 -3.07 16.03
N GLU A 144 3.80 -3.13 17.33
CA GLU A 144 3.78 -1.96 18.20
C GLU A 144 4.74 -0.84 17.77
N PRO A 145 5.97 -1.11 17.28
CA PRO A 145 6.84 -0.04 16.76
C PRO A 145 6.21 0.72 15.59
N ARG A 146 5.44 0.04 14.74
CA ARG A 146 4.74 0.67 13.60
C ARG A 146 3.53 1.47 14.07
N LYS A 147 2.81 1.01 15.10
CA LYS A 147 1.72 1.77 15.74
C LYS A 147 2.24 3.01 16.44
N GLN A 148 3.39 2.92 17.13
CA GLN A 148 4.03 4.06 17.77
C GLN A 148 4.43 5.12 16.74
N LEU A 149 5.08 4.72 15.64
CA LEU A 149 5.41 5.60 14.53
C LEU A 149 4.16 6.33 13.99
N ARG A 150 3.05 5.60 13.79
CA ARG A 150 1.78 6.20 13.34
C ARG A 150 1.27 7.27 14.31
N ARG A 151 1.41 7.04 15.63
CA ARG A 151 1.04 8.02 16.67
C ARG A 151 1.98 9.23 16.67
N ASP A 152 3.28 9.01 16.58
CA ASP A 152 4.30 10.07 16.61
C ASP A 152 4.17 11.03 15.42
N LEU A 153 3.89 10.48 14.24
CA LEU A 153 3.62 11.25 13.02
C LEU A 153 2.22 11.86 13.00
N LYS A 154 1.38 11.61 14.01
CA LYS A 154 -0.01 12.10 14.13
C LYS A 154 -0.83 11.79 12.88
N CYS A 155 -0.66 10.59 12.33
CA CYS A 155 -1.34 10.19 11.11
C CYS A 155 -2.85 10.11 11.34
N LYS A 156 -3.62 10.44 10.30
CA LYS A 156 -5.08 10.37 10.32
C LYS A 156 -5.58 8.93 10.46
N SER A 157 -6.81 8.79 10.96
CA SER A 157 -7.53 7.52 10.90
C SER A 157 -7.90 7.17 9.45
N THR A 158 -8.07 5.88 9.17
CA THR A 158 -8.44 5.36 7.85
C THR A 158 -9.71 6.04 7.31
N TYR A 159 -10.65 6.44 8.17
CA TYR A 159 -11.85 7.19 7.80
C TYR A 159 -11.62 8.57 7.18
N LEU A 160 -10.49 9.20 7.50
CA LEU A 160 -10.20 10.59 7.13
C LEU A 160 -9.11 10.70 6.04
N GLY A 161 -8.59 9.56 5.56
CA GLY A 161 -7.36 9.48 4.76
C GLY A 161 -7.51 8.94 3.32
N LEU A 162 -8.64 8.34 2.94
CA LEU A 162 -8.89 7.75 1.62
C LEU A 162 -10.18 8.31 0.99
#